data_AF-A0A7M7HMM1-F1
#
_entry.id   AF-A0A7M7HMM1-F1
#
_cell.length_a   1.000
_cell.length_b   1.000
_cell.length_c   1.000
_cell.angle_alpha   90.00
_cell.angle_beta   90.00
_cell.angle_gamma   90.00
#
_symmetry.space_group_name_H-M   'P 1'
#
loop_
_entity.id
_entity.type
_entity.pdbx_description
1 polymer ?
#
loop_
_entity_poly.entity_id
_entity_poly.type
_entity_poly.pdbx_seq_one_letter_code
_entity_poly.pdbx_strand_id
1 'polypeptide(L)'
;MALSWFQELSFLSKAAVVVGTSASLIGGTYILYKRLAVSGTAGPGESTRADLVAMTANPEKRVLVLGLDGAGKSSLLKCLSHQEGDGKLEPTEGFNVMCIQAKNTTLNVWEVGGTKNVRSYWDNFLQGTELLVFVVDSADEVRFPEAKEELHKLLKDGRLEKVPLLVVANKQDLPGAKKGGAFLASLDLVLPLKGRDVHLLEVSSSAEKKSANMSEVLDLMSVLSKN
;
A
#
# COMPACT_ATOMS: atom_id res chain seq x y z
N MET A 1 -1.21 24.88 -18.17
CA MET A 1 -1.74 25.29 -16.85
C MET A 1 -1.61 24.14 -15.84
N ALA A 2 -0.40 23.67 -15.56
CA ALA A 2 -0.11 22.63 -14.55
C ALA A 2 1.06 23.03 -13.64
N LEU A 3 1.37 24.33 -13.60
CA LEU A 3 2.53 24.89 -12.88
C LEU A 3 2.14 25.98 -11.86
N SER A 4 0.85 26.24 -11.63
CA SER A 4 0.41 27.18 -10.58
C SER A 4 0.23 26.51 -9.21
N TRP A 5 0.03 25.19 -9.17
CA TRP A 5 -0.16 24.42 -7.94
C TRP A 5 1.11 24.32 -7.08
N PHE A 6 2.30 24.39 -7.68
CA PHE A 6 3.57 24.33 -6.93
C PHE A 6 3.91 25.65 -6.20
N GLN A 7 3.27 26.78 -6.53
CA GLN A 7 3.47 28.06 -5.82
C GLN A 7 2.56 28.22 -4.58
N GLU A 8 1.45 27.49 -4.50
CA GLU A 8 0.56 27.52 -3.31
C GLU A 8 1.12 26.78 -2.09
N LEU A 9 2.13 25.93 -2.26
CA LEU A 9 2.83 25.29 -1.13
C LEU A 9 3.65 26.28 -0.28
N SER A 10 3.82 27.52 -0.73
CA SER A 10 4.47 28.59 0.04
C SER A 10 3.57 29.23 1.11
N PHE A 11 2.27 28.92 1.14
CA PHE A 11 1.30 29.49 2.08
C PHE A 11 1.03 28.64 3.35
N LEU A 12 1.57 27.43 3.45
CA LEU A 12 1.40 26.57 4.64
C LEU A 12 2.24 26.98 5.85
N SER A 13 2.90 28.15 5.80
CA SER A 13 3.64 28.70 6.94
C SER A 13 2.76 29.32 8.03
N LYS A 14 1.42 29.30 7.91
CA LYS A 14 0.52 29.97 8.89
C LYS A 14 -0.80 29.26 9.26
N ALA A 15 -1.02 27.98 8.95
CA ALA A 15 -2.28 27.32 9.30
C ALA A 15 -2.21 26.61 10.66
N ALA A 16 -2.96 27.15 11.62
CA ALA A 16 -3.16 26.62 12.96
C ALA A 16 -3.77 25.20 12.97
N VAL A 17 -3.41 24.45 14.00
CA VAL A 17 -3.97 23.16 14.40
C VAL A 17 -5.48 23.28 14.58
N VAL A 18 -6.26 22.48 13.85
CA VAL A 18 -7.66 22.20 14.16
C VAL A 18 -7.80 20.69 14.35
N VAL A 19 -8.20 20.29 15.56
CA VAL A 19 -8.64 18.95 15.89
C VAL A 19 -10.07 18.80 15.40
N GLY A 20 -10.36 17.75 14.62
CA GLY A 20 -11.74 17.39 14.26
C GLY A 20 -11.87 16.67 12.91
N THR A 21 -11.91 15.33 12.97
CA THR A 21 -12.56 14.37 12.05
C THR A 21 -12.90 14.82 10.62
N SER A 22 -12.15 14.33 9.62
CA SER A 22 -12.66 13.53 8.49
C SER A 22 -11.61 13.28 7.38
N ALA A 23 -11.32 11.99 7.20
CA ALA A 23 -10.98 11.25 5.98
C ALA A 23 -9.84 11.63 4.98
N SER A 24 -9.21 12.82 4.99
CA SER A 24 -8.21 13.12 3.92
C SER A 24 -6.87 13.70 4.36
N LEU A 25 -6.53 13.69 5.66
CA LEU A 25 -5.29 14.34 6.14
C LEU A 25 -4.19 13.41 6.62
N ILE A 26 -4.43 12.09 6.73
CA ILE A 26 -3.56 11.19 7.52
C ILE A 26 -2.11 11.14 7.00
N GLY A 27 -1.87 11.18 5.68
CA GLY A 27 -0.51 11.20 5.14
C GLY A 27 0.23 12.52 5.39
N GLY A 28 -0.46 13.66 5.23
CA GLY A 28 0.12 14.99 5.41
C GLY A 28 0.40 15.33 6.87
N THR A 29 -0.55 15.05 7.77
CA THR A 29 -0.33 15.22 9.21
C THR A 29 0.74 14.27 9.73
N TYR A 30 0.85 13.03 9.24
CA TYR A 30 1.91 12.11 9.68
C TYR A 30 3.30 12.59 9.28
N ILE A 31 3.50 13.05 8.04
CA ILE A 31 4.79 13.59 7.57
C ILE A 31 5.16 14.87 8.33
N LEU A 32 4.19 15.78 8.52
CA LEU A 32 4.40 17.02 9.27
C LEU A 32 4.67 16.72 10.75
N TYR A 33 3.93 15.78 11.34
CA TYR A 33 4.12 15.30 12.71
C TYR A 33 5.53 14.73 12.91
N LYS A 34 6.01 13.87 12.01
CA LYS A 34 7.38 13.35 12.06
C LYS A 34 8.42 14.46 11.97
N ARG A 35 8.22 15.46 11.10
CA ARG A 35 9.12 16.62 11.02
C ARG A 35 9.14 17.41 12.33
N LEU A 36 7.99 17.64 12.95
CA LEU A 36 7.86 18.37 14.21
C LEU A 36 8.42 17.58 15.42
N ALA A 37 8.26 16.26 15.42
CA ALA A 37 8.82 15.38 16.45
C ALA A 37 10.36 15.31 16.36
N VAL A 38 10.92 15.30 15.15
CA VAL A 38 12.38 15.33 14.91
C VAL A 38 12.98 16.72 15.17
N SER A 39 12.22 17.81 14.98
CA SER A 39 12.68 19.17 15.25
C SER A 39 12.56 19.61 16.72
N GLY A 40 12.03 18.75 17.61
CA GLY A 40 12.09 18.94 19.07
C GLY A 40 11.14 19.99 19.67
N THR A 41 10.06 20.37 18.98
CA THR A 41 9.20 21.51 19.40
C THR A 41 7.73 21.13 19.62
N ALA A 42 7.42 20.09 20.40
CA ALA A 42 6.04 19.74 20.76
C ALA A 42 5.80 19.86 22.28
N GLY A 43 4.84 20.72 22.66
CA GLY A 43 4.37 20.94 24.04
C GLY A 43 3.46 19.82 24.57
N PRO A 44 3.15 19.82 25.89
CA PRO A 44 2.63 18.65 26.59
C PRO A 44 1.11 18.49 26.44
N GLY A 45 0.69 17.35 25.89
CA GLY A 45 -0.65 16.79 26.00
C GLY A 45 -0.51 15.33 26.41
N GLU A 46 -1.14 14.96 27.51
CA GLU A 46 -0.89 13.75 28.30
C GLU A 46 -1.58 12.52 27.69
N SER A 47 -0.99 12.01 26.61
CA SER A 47 -1.04 10.61 26.19
C SER A 47 0.42 10.19 26.13
N THR A 48 0.81 9.25 26.99
CA THR A 48 2.14 9.25 27.60
C THR A 48 3.28 9.24 26.59
N ARG A 49 4.35 10.00 26.88
CA ARG A 49 5.63 9.94 26.14
C ARG A 49 6.13 8.50 25.94
N ALA A 50 5.74 7.56 26.81
CA ALA A 50 6.06 6.14 26.69
C ALA A 50 5.42 5.48 25.47
N ASP A 51 4.15 5.80 25.15
CA ASP A 51 3.46 5.28 23.96
C ASP A 51 4.06 5.86 22.67
N LEU A 52 4.43 7.15 22.70
CA LEU A 52 5.11 7.83 21.60
C LEU A 52 6.54 7.30 21.38
N VAL A 53 7.28 7.05 22.47
CA VAL A 53 8.62 6.45 22.40
C VAL A 53 8.56 4.99 21.96
N ALA A 54 7.55 4.22 22.39
CA ALA A 54 7.31 2.84 21.93
C ALA A 54 6.94 2.78 20.44
N MET A 55 6.14 3.74 19.94
CA MET A 55 5.86 3.86 18.50
C MET A 55 7.10 4.26 17.68
N THR A 56 8.04 5.01 18.26
CA THR A 56 9.34 5.31 17.62
C THR A 56 10.39 4.20 17.76
N ALA A 57 10.16 3.20 18.62
CA ALA A 57 11.08 2.09 18.85
C ALA A 57 10.82 0.91 17.90
N ASN A 58 9.60 0.79 17.36
CA ASN A 58 9.29 -0.25 16.39
C ASN A 58 9.90 0.09 15.02
N PRO A 59 10.63 -0.84 14.38
CA PRO A 59 11.16 -0.61 13.05
C PRO A 59 10.01 -0.27 12.10
N GLU A 60 10.20 0.81 11.34
CA GLU A 60 9.28 1.23 10.29
C GLU A 60 9.70 0.63 8.97
N LYS A 61 8.73 0.07 8.25
CA LYS A 61 8.97 -0.62 6.99
C LYS A 61 8.14 -0.06 5.85
N ARG A 62 8.78 0.22 4.73
CA ARG A 62 8.12 0.82 3.56
C ARG A 62 7.56 -0.26 2.64
N VAL A 63 6.22 -0.35 2.59
CA VAL A 63 5.50 -1.24 1.68
C VAL A 63 4.92 -0.43 0.53
N LEU A 64 5.12 -0.88 -0.70
CA LEU A 64 4.54 -0.28 -1.90
C LEU A 64 3.44 -1.20 -2.45
N VAL A 65 2.24 -0.68 -2.65
CA VAL A 65 1.08 -1.43 -3.16
C VAL A 65 0.71 -0.92 -4.55
N LEU A 66 0.92 -1.76 -5.55
CA LEU A 66 0.64 -1.50 -6.97
C LEU A 66 -0.30 -2.55 -7.55
N GLY A 67 -0.73 -2.33 -8.79
CA GLY A 67 -1.70 -3.16 -9.50
C GLY A 67 -2.67 -2.30 -10.31
N LEU A 68 -3.39 -2.91 -11.25
CA LEU A 68 -4.31 -2.19 -12.13
C LEU A 68 -5.43 -1.51 -11.34
N ASP A 69 -6.07 -0.51 -11.97
CA ASP A 69 -7.32 0.06 -11.48
C ASP A 69 -8.41 -1.02 -11.36
N GLY A 70 -9.24 -0.90 -10.32
CA GLY A 70 -10.26 -1.90 -10.03
C GLY A 70 -9.75 -3.23 -9.45
N ALA A 71 -8.43 -3.46 -9.32
CA ALA A 71 -7.88 -4.69 -8.72
C ALA A 71 -8.24 -4.89 -7.23
N GLY A 72 -8.68 -3.83 -6.55
CA GLY A 72 -9.10 -3.86 -5.14
C GLY A 72 -8.00 -3.52 -4.12
N LYS A 73 -6.97 -2.77 -4.52
CA LYS A 73 -5.89 -2.27 -3.63
C LYS A 73 -6.45 -1.52 -2.41
N SER A 74 -7.29 -0.52 -2.62
CA SER A 74 -7.84 0.29 -1.53
C SER A 74 -8.79 -0.52 -0.65
N SER A 75 -9.53 -1.47 -1.23
CA SER A 75 -10.38 -2.40 -0.48
C SER A 75 -9.55 -3.31 0.42
N LEU A 76 -8.46 -3.89 -0.11
CA LEU A 76 -7.51 -4.70 0.66
C LEU A 76 -6.95 -3.92 1.85
N LEU A 77 -6.52 -2.68 1.61
CA LEU A 77 -5.97 -1.82 2.65
C LEU A 77 -6.99 -1.39 3.69
N LYS A 78 -8.24 -1.11 3.29
CA LYS A 78 -9.34 -0.88 4.24
C LYS A 78 -9.59 -2.10 5.13
N CYS A 79 -9.60 -3.30 4.53
CA CYS A 79 -9.76 -4.55 5.29
C CYS A 79 -8.63 -4.76 6.31
N LEU A 80 -7.37 -4.47 5.93
CA LEU A 80 -6.20 -4.60 6.82
C LEU A 80 -6.19 -3.58 7.96
N SER A 81 -6.55 -2.34 7.66
CA SER A 81 -6.52 -1.22 8.62
C SER A 81 -7.71 -1.19 9.58
N HIS A 82 -8.63 -2.15 9.48
CA HIS A 82 -9.89 -2.20 10.24
C HIS A 82 -10.71 -0.90 10.11
N GLN A 83 -10.52 -0.17 9.02
CA GLN A 83 -11.31 1.03 8.73
C GLN A 83 -12.68 0.60 8.22
N GLU A 84 -13.71 0.79 9.04
CA GLU A 84 -15.09 0.62 8.65
C GLU A 84 -15.58 1.85 7.90
N GLY A 85 -16.30 1.64 6.80
CA GLY A 85 -16.89 2.72 6.03
C GLY A 85 -17.61 2.19 4.80
N ASP A 86 -18.91 2.47 4.73
CA ASP A 86 -19.83 2.05 3.67
C ASP A 86 -19.70 2.91 2.39
N GLY A 87 -18.64 3.71 2.29
CA GLY A 87 -18.38 4.57 1.15
C GLY A 87 -17.87 3.77 -0.04
N LYS A 88 -18.58 3.89 -1.16
CA LYS A 88 -18.10 3.45 -2.48
C LYS A 88 -16.69 4.00 -2.71
N LEU A 89 -15.76 3.12 -3.05
CA LEU A 89 -14.40 3.48 -3.39
C LEU A 89 -14.36 4.00 -4.83
N GLU A 90 -13.92 5.25 -5.00
CA GLU A 90 -13.62 5.81 -6.31
C GLU A 90 -12.18 5.48 -6.71
N PRO A 91 -11.85 5.43 -8.02
CA PRO A 91 -10.49 5.17 -8.49
C PRO A 91 -9.49 6.16 -7.89
N THR A 92 -8.39 5.65 -7.34
CA THR A 92 -7.30 6.49 -6.83
C THR A 92 -6.58 7.18 -7.99
N GLU A 93 -6.67 8.52 -8.07
CA GLU A 93 -6.02 9.32 -9.12
C GLU A 93 -4.56 9.73 -8.78
N GLY A 94 -4.14 9.52 -7.53
CA GLY A 94 -2.79 9.84 -7.06
C GLY A 94 -2.20 8.71 -6.23
N PHE A 95 -1.90 9.00 -4.97
CA PHE A 95 -1.41 8.02 -4.02
C PHE A 95 -2.07 8.23 -2.65
N ASN A 96 -2.08 7.17 -1.84
CA ASN A 96 -2.54 7.19 -0.47
C ASN A 96 -1.42 6.62 0.41
N VAL A 97 -1.22 7.20 1.59
CA VAL A 97 -0.23 6.73 2.57
C VAL A 97 -0.95 6.39 3.85
N MET A 98 -0.77 5.16 4.32
CA MET A 98 -1.31 4.73 5.59
C MET A 98 -0.27 3.98 6.42
N CYS A 99 -0.44 4.08 7.72
CA CYS A 99 0.39 3.41 8.70
C CYS A 99 -0.43 2.26 9.30
N ILE A 100 0.03 1.02 9.11
CA ILE A 100 -0.61 -0.17 9.66
C ILE A 100 0.32 -0.79 10.69
N GLN A 101 -0.18 -0.96 11.92
CA GLN A 101 0.56 -1.65 12.97
C GLN A 101 0.48 -3.16 12.76
N ALA A 102 1.62 -3.82 12.57
CA ALA A 102 1.72 -5.26 12.34
C ALA A 102 2.66 -5.90 13.38
N LYS A 103 2.07 -6.42 14.47
CA LYS A 103 2.79 -6.96 15.64
C LYS A 103 3.78 -5.91 16.20
N ASN A 104 5.08 -6.15 16.06
CA ASN A 104 6.16 -5.30 16.57
C ASN A 104 6.82 -4.47 15.45
N THR A 105 6.08 -4.15 14.39
CA THR A 105 6.60 -3.45 13.22
C THR A 105 5.53 -2.53 12.67
N THR A 106 5.95 -1.31 12.32
CA THR A 106 5.07 -0.31 11.72
C THR A 106 5.21 -0.37 10.21
N LEU A 107 4.15 -0.69 9.48
CA LEU A 107 4.16 -0.71 8.02
C LEU A 107 3.69 0.65 7.48
N ASN A 108 4.60 1.37 6.83
CA ASN A 108 4.31 2.58 6.07
C ASN A 108 3.92 2.16 4.64
N VAL A 109 2.61 2.04 4.41
CA VAL A 109 2.05 1.55 3.16
C VAL A 109 1.78 2.71 2.21
N TRP A 110 2.38 2.64 1.02
CA TRP A 110 2.20 3.57 -0.09
C TRP A 110 1.35 2.88 -1.15
N GLU A 111 0.08 3.26 -1.25
CA GLU A 111 -0.81 2.84 -2.32
C GLU A 111 -0.74 3.85 -3.46
N VAL A 112 -0.56 3.39 -4.70
CA VAL A 112 -0.58 4.27 -5.87
C VAL A 112 -1.73 3.86 -6.80
N GLY A 113 -2.37 4.84 -7.43
CA GLY A 113 -3.43 4.64 -8.41
C GLY A 113 -3.00 3.73 -9.55
N GLY A 114 -3.97 2.97 -10.09
CA GLY A 114 -3.71 1.93 -11.08
C GLY A 114 -4.24 2.24 -12.48
N THR A 115 -4.83 3.41 -12.72
CA THR A 115 -5.32 3.78 -14.05
C THR A 115 -4.14 4.05 -14.98
N LYS A 116 -4.29 3.81 -16.29
CA LYS A 116 -3.19 3.96 -17.27
C LYS A 116 -2.44 5.29 -17.15
N ASN A 117 -3.16 6.39 -16.94
CA ASN A 117 -2.55 7.73 -16.81
C ASN A 117 -1.75 7.91 -15.51
N VAL A 118 -2.07 7.15 -14.46
CA VAL A 118 -1.40 7.24 -13.16
C VAL A 118 -0.21 6.29 -13.06
N ARG A 119 -0.20 5.19 -13.82
CA ARG A 119 0.91 4.21 -13.81
C ARG A 119 2.26 4.80 -14.17
N SER A 120 2.30 5.86 -15.00
CA SER A 120 3.51 6.60 -15.32
C SER A 120 4.19 7.22 -14.09
N TYR A 121 3.47 7.41 -12.99
CA TYR A 121 4.03 7.92 -11.74
C TYR A 121 4.55 6.84 -10.80
N TRP A 122 4.36 5.53 -11.10
CA TRP A 122 4.83 4.44 -10.24
C TRP A 122 6.34 4.50 -9.99
N ASP A 123 7.12 4.91 -10.99
CA ASP A 123 8.56 5.07 -10.92
C ASP A 123 9.03 5.99 -9.79
N ASN A 124 8.20 6.96 -9.40
CA ASN A 124 8.50 7.91 -8.32
C ASN A 124 8.47 7.25 -6.94
N PHE A 125 7.89 6.06 -6.81
CA PHE A 125 7.67 5.38 -5.54
C PHE A 125 8.52 4.13 -5.34
N LEU A 126 9.33 3.71 -6.33
CA LEU A 126 10.09 2.45 -6.23
C LEU A 126 11.26 2.53 -5.23
N GLN A 127 11.92 3.69 -5.15
CA GLN A 127 13.09 3.87 -4.28
C GLN A 127 12.75 3.65 -2.81
N GLY A 128 13.57 2.86 -2.12
CA GLY A 128 13.41 2.57 -0.69
C GLY A 128 12.21 1.69 -0.36
N THR A 129 11.62 1.01 -1.35
CA THR A 129 10.61 -0.04 -1.11
C THR A 129 11.28 -1.25 -0.47
N GLU A 130 10.72 -1.74 0.63
CA GLU A 130 11.20 -2.94 1.34
C GLU A 130 10.28 -4.15 1.08
N LEU A 131 9.02 -3.91 0.67
CA LEU A 131 8.11 -4.95 0.19
C LEU A 131 7.26 -4.39 -0.95
N LEU A 132 7.23 -5.10 -2.07
CA LEU A 132 6.29 -4.83 -3.16
C LEU A 132 5.08 -5.75 -3.02
N VAL A 133 3.90 -5.16 -2.91
CA VAL A 133 2.62 -5.86 -3.00
C VAL A 133 1.99 -5.55 -4.36
N PHE A 134 1.73 -6.59 -5.16
CA PHE A 134 1.07 -6.44 -6.45
C PHE A 134 -0.30 -7.11 -6.42
N VAL A 135 -1.36 -6.31 -6.50
CA VAL A 135 -2.75 -6.78 -6.40
C VAL A 135 -3.34 -6.96 -7.79
N VAL A 136 -3.95 -8.12 -8.03
CA VAL A 136 -4.61 -8.47 -9.30
C VAL A 136 -6.04 -8.93 -9.02
N ASP A 137 -6.98 -8.47 -9.83
CA ASP A 137 -8.34 -9.03 -9.87
C ASP A 137 -8.28 -10.42 -10.52
N SER A 138 -8.46 -11.47 -9.73
CA SER A 138 -8.29 -12.85 -10.22
C SER A 138 -9.42 -13.33 -11.10
N ALA A 139 -10.54 -12.60 -11.16
CA ALA A 139 -11.67 -12.91 -12.03
C ALA A 139 -11.61 -12.16 -13.38
N ASP A 140 -10.68 -11.21 -13.53
CA ASP A 140 -10.55 -10.38 -14.73
C ASP A 140 -9.49 -10.93 -15.69
N GLU A 141 -9.80 -12.07 -16.29
CA GLU A 141 -8.89 -12.75 -17.21
C GLU A 141 -8.50 -11.89 -18.43
N VAL A 142 -9.40 -11.00 -18.84
CA VAL A 142 -9.20 -10.10 -20.00
C VAL A 142 -8.02 -9.16 -19.75
N ARG A 143 -7.82 -8.73 -18.50
CA ARG A 143 -6.74 -7.82 -18.12
C ARG A 143 -5.50 -8.51 -17.55
N PHE A 144 -5.43 -9.84 -17.51
CA PHE A 144 -4.20 -10.54 -17.13
C PHE A 144 -2.99 -10.19 -17.98
N PRO A 145 -3.08 -10.07 -19.32
CA PRO A 145 -1.93 -9.67 -20.13
C PRO A 145 -1.40 -8.28 -19.75
N GLU A 146 -2.29 -7.33 -19.44
CA GLU A 146 -1.95 -5.98 -18.99
C GLU A 146 -1.31 -6.00 -17.59
N ALA A 147 -1.88 -6.76 -16.65
CA ALA A 147 -1.33 -6.92 -15.31
C ALA A 147 0.06 -7.59 -15.34
N LYS A 148 0.23 -8.62 -16.18
CA LYS A 148 1.51 -9.29 -16.45
C LYS A 148 2.53 -8.29 -16.97
N GLU A 149 2.20 -7.53 -18.00
CA GLU A 149 3.14 -6.58 -18.60
C GLU A 149 3.66 -5.57 -17.57
N GLU A 150 2.76 -4.98 -16.79
CA GLU A 150 3.11 -4.02 -15.74
C GLU A 150 3.92 -4.64 -14.60
N LEU A 151 3.57 -5.84 -14.14
CA LEU A 151 4.36 -6.56 -13.13
C LEU A 151 5.78 -6.85 -13.63
N HIS A 152 5.92 -7.35 -14.86
CA HIS A 152 7.24 -7.69 -15.41
C HIS A 152 8.11 -6.46 -15.70
N LYS A 153 7.51 -5.27 -15.94
CA LYS A 153 8.26 -4.00 -15.96
C LYS A 153 8.86 -3.70 -14.60
N LEU A 154 8.06 -3.83 -13.52
CA LEU A 154 8.52 -3.61 -12.15
C LEU A 154 9.62 -4.60 -11.74
N LEU A 155 9.51 -5.87 -12.13
CA LEU A 155 10.50 -6.91 -11.79
C LEU A 155 11.85 -6.72 -12.47
N LYS A 156 11.90 -5.97 -13.58
CA LYS A 156 13.14 -5.62 -14.29
C LYS A 156 13.80 -4.36 -13.74
N ASP A 157 13.13 -3.60 -12.87
CA ASP A 157 13.70 -2.40 -12.28
C ASP A 157 14.72 -2.75 -11.19
N GLY A 158 15.95 -2.26 -11.35
CA GLY A 158 17.06 -2.55 -10.41
C GLY A 158 16.81 -2.08 -8.98
N ARG A 159 15.96 -1.06 -8.77
CA ARG A 159 15.59 -0.59 -7.41
C ARG A 159 14.76 -1.62 -6.65
N LEU A 160 14.09 -2.50 -7.39
CA LEU A 160 13.27 -3.56 -6.82
C LEU A 160 13.97 -4.92 -6.83
N GLU A 161 15.18 -5.07 -7.39
CA GLU A 161 15.81 -6.37 -7.68
C GLU A 161 15.76 -7.38 -6.51
N LYS A 162 16.07 -6.92 -5.30
CA LYS A 162 16.11 -7.73 -4.07
C LYS A 162 14.87 -7.57 -3.20
N VAL A 163 13.89 -6.78 -3.63
CA VAL A 163 12.68 -6.49 -2.86
C VAL A 163 11.75 -7.70 -2.93
N PRO A 164 11.33 -8.29 -1.80
CA PRO A 164 10.36 -9.37 -1.82
C PRO A 164 9.05 -8.94 -2.50
N LEU A 165 8.41 -9.87 -3.19
CA LEU A 165 7.14 -9.66 -3.89
C LEU A 165 6.03 -10.46 -3.20
N LEU A 166 4.98 -9.77 -2.80
CA LEU A 166 3.70 -10.39 -2.44
C LEU A 166 2.70 -10.17 -3.58
N VAL A 167 2.33 -11.24 -4.27
CA VAL A 167 1.26 -11.20 -5.27
C VAL A 167 -0.07 -11.54 -4.60
N VAL A 168 -1.03 -10.63 -4.73
CA VAL A 168 -2.37 -10.81 -4.16
C VAL A 168 -3.34 -11.12 -5.28
N ALA A 169 -3.75 -12.38 -5.36
CA ALA A 169 -4.85 -12.87 -6.18
C ALA A 169 -6.17 -12.51 -5.49
N ASN A 170 -6.68 -11.31 -5.75
CA ASN A 170 -7.86 -10.75 -5.10
C ASN A 170 -9.16 -11.20 -5.79
N LYS A 171 -10.29 -10.96 -5.13
CA LYS A 171 -11.67 -11.23 -5.57
C LYS A 171 -11.98 -12.71 -5.78
N GLN A 172 -11.46 -13.55 -4.89
CA GLN A 172 -11.65 -15.01 -4.92
C GLN A 172 -13.10 -15.46 -4.67
N ASP A 173 -13.98 -14.54 -4.32
CA ASP A 173 -15.42 -14.71 -4.15
C ASP A 173 -16.19 -14.57 -5.47
N LEU A 174 -15.56 -14.02 -6.51
CA LEU A 174 -16.19 -13.85 -7.82
C LEU A 174 -16.10 -15.13 -8.66
N PRO A 175 -17.11 -15.40 -9.50
CA PRO A 175 -17.07 -16.52 -10.43
C PRO A 175 -15.93 -16.34 -11.43
N GLY A 176 -15.20 -17.42 -11.72
CA GLY A 176 -14.06 -17.39 -12.65
C GLY A 176 -12.74 -16.94 -12.03
N ALA A 177 -12.70 -16.62 -10.73
CA ALA A 177 -11.45 -16.25 -10.06
C ALA A 177 -10.39 -17.38 -10.14
N LYS A 178 -9.24 -17.10 -10.73
CA LYS A 178 -8.12 -18.05 -10.79
C LYS A 178 -7.37 -18.13 -9.45
N LYS A 179 -6.85 -19.32 -9.17
CA LYS A 179 -6.14 -19.69 -7.94
C LYS A 179 -4.80 -20.37 -8.24
N GLY A 180 -3.91 -20.38 -7.25
CA GLY A 180 -2.67 -21.14 -7.22
C GLY A 180 -1.84 -21.03 -8.49
N GLY A 181 -1.39 -22.18 -9.00
CA GLY A 181 -0.54 -22.25 -10.18
C GLY A 181 -1.18 -21.71 -11.46
N ALA A 182 -2.50 -21.83 -11.63
CA ALA A 182 -3.20 -21.34 -12.84
C ALA A 182 -3.21 -19.80 -12.90
N PHE A 183 -3.37 -19.15 -11.76
CA PHE A 183 -3.23 -17.71 -11.63
C PHE A 183 -1.79 -17.26 -11.91
N LEU A 184 -0.80 -17.90 -11.27
CA LEU A 184 0.62 -17.57 -11.48
C LEU A 184 1.05 -17.77 -12.94
N ALA A 185 0.59 -18.85 -13.59
CA ALA A 185 0.86 -19.11 -15.00
C ALA A 185 0.28 -18.01 -15.91
N SER A 186 -0.90 -17.46 -15.56
CA SER A 186 -1.52 -16.39 -16.32
C SER A 186 -0.73 -15.06 -16.23
N LEU A 187 0.05 -14.88 -15.16
CA LEU A 187 0.99 -13.77 -14.99
C LEU A 187 2.43 -14.12 -15.42
N ASP A 188 2.66 -15.32 -15.94
CA ASP A 188 3.98 -15.82 -16.32
C ASP A 188 5.00 -15.72 -15.18
N LEU A 189 4.54 -16.10 -13.99
CA LEU A 189 5.35 -16.19 -12.79
C LEU A 189 5.69 -17.67 -12.54
N VAL A 190 6.89 -18.06 -12.94
CA VAL A 190 7.45 -19.38 -12.64
C VAL A 190 8.23 -19.27 -11.34
N LEU A 191 7.75 -19.92 -10.29
CA LEU A 191 8.39 -19.92 -8.97
C LEU A 191 9.34 -21.13 -8.82
N PRO A 192 10.49 -20.97 -8.12
CA PRO A 192 10.98 -19.74 -7.50
C PRO A 192 11.54 -18.74 -8.53
N LEU A 193 11.29 -17.45 -8.31
CA LEU A 193 11.95 -16.39 -9.07
C LEU A 193 13.36 -16.19 -8.54
N LYS A 194 14.38 -16.33 -9.41
CA LYS A 194 15.79 -16.29 -8.99
C LYS A 194 16.11 -14.96 -8.29
N GLY A 195 16.64 -15.05 -7.07
CA GLY A 195 17.12 -13.89 -6.30
C GLY A 195 16.02 -13.05 -5.66
N ARG A 196 14.75 -13.49 -5.69
CA ARG A 196 13.63 -12.78 -5.09
C ARG A 196 12.71 -13.74 -4.35
N ASP A 197 12.36 -13.39 -3.11
CA ASP A 197 11.31 -14.09 -2.38
C ASP A 197 9.93 -13.67 -2.90
N VAL A 198 9.08 -14.64 -3.22
CA VAL A 198 7.78 -14.41 -3.85
C VAL A 198 6.69 -15.25 -3.20
N HIS A 199 5.66 -14.57 -2.71
CA HIS A 199 4.52 -15.18 -2.04
C HIS A 199 3.23 -14.89 -2.81
N LEU A 200 2.33 -15.87 -2.85
CA LEU A 200 1.00 -15.73 -3.40
C LEU A 200 -0.02 -15.74 -2.26
N LEU A 201 -0.93 -14.78 -2.26
CA LEU A 201 -2.10 -14.77 -1.38
C LEU A 201 -3.40 -14.69 -2.15
N GLU A 202 -4.31 -15.58 -1.81
CA GLU A 202 -5.67 -15.65 -2.35
C GLU A 202 -6.63 -15.00 -1.38
N VAL A 203 -7.25 -13.91 -1.79
CA VAL A 203 -8.09 -13.09 -0.89
C VAL A 203 -9.37 -12.62 -1.56
N SER A 204 -10.35 -12.35 -0.71
CA SER A 204 -11.55 -11.59 -1.03
C SER A 204 -11.55 -10.37 -0.15
N SER A 205 -11.18 -9.22 -0.73
CA SER A 205 -11.27 -7.93 -0.07
C SER A 205 -12.46 -7.16 -0.62
N SER A 206 -13.68 -7.50 -0.18
CA SER A 206 -14.86 -6.68 -0.43
C SER A 206 -15.40 -6.14 0.89
N ALA A 207 -16.15 -5.04 0.82
CA ALA A 207 -16.79 -4.46 2.01
C ALA A 207 -17.75 -5.46 2.69
N GLU A 208 -18.33 -6.37 1.91
CA GLU A 208 -19.34 -7.33 2.36
C GLU A 208 -18.76 -8.68 2.79
N LYS A 209 -17.55 -9.04 2.33
CA LYS A 209 -16.86 -10.30 2.66
C LYS A 209 -15.40 -10.03 2.97
N LYS A 210 -15.05 -10.08 4.25
CA LYS A 210 -13.66 -10.21 4.71
C LYS A 210 -13.24 -11.67 4.61
N SER A 211 -12.17 -11.95 3.86
CA SER A 211 -11.52 -13.26 3.88
C SER A 211 -10.96 -13.58 5.27
N ALA A 212 -11.02 -14.85 5.68
CA ALA A 212 -10.37 -15.34 6.90
C ALA A 212 -8.85 -15.08 6.92
N ASN A 213 -8.25 -14.84 5.75
CA ASN A 213 -6.80 -14.73 5.57
C ASN A 213 -6.27 -13.30 5.77
N MET A 214 -7.08 -12.33 6.21
CA MET A 214 -6.61 -10.94 6.33
C MET A 214 -5.51 -10.75 7.38
N SER A 215 -5.56 -11.51 8.48
CA SER A 215 -4.48 -11.54 9.47
C SER A 215 -3.21 -12.17 8.91
N GLU A 216 -3.35 -13.20 8.07
CA GLU A 216 -2.24 -13.85 7.38
C GLU A 216 -1.55 -12.89 6.39
N VAL A 217 -2.32 -12.07 5.65
CA VAL A 217 -1.77 -11.02 4.80
C VAL A 217 -0.93 -10.04 5.61
N LEU A 218 -1.45 -9.56 6.74
CA LEU A 218 -0.73 -8.60 7.59
C LEU A 218 0.55 -9.22 8.19
N ASP A 219 0.46 -10.48 8.61
CA ASP A 219 1.58 -11.23 9.16
C ASP A 219 2.68 -11.44 8.11
N LEU A 220 2.31 -11.84 6.88
CA LEU A 220 3.26 -11.98 5.79
C LEU A 220 3.89 -10.64 5.41
N MET A 221 3.11 -9.56 5.34
CA MET A 221 3.67 -8.23 5.11
C MET A 221 4.69 -7.83 6.19
N SER A 222 4.43 -8.17 7.45
CA SER A 222 5.37 -7.95 8.57
C SER A 222 6.63 -8.81 8.48
N VAL A 223 6.50 -10.07 8.07
CA VAL A 223 7.64 -10.99 7.93
C VAL A 223 8.51 -10.61 6.74
N LEU A 224 7.92 -10.39 5.57
CA LEU A 224 8.65 -10.11 4.34
C LEU A 224 9.36 -8.77 4.39
N SER A 225 8.79 -7.78 5.08
CA SER A 225 9.43 -6.47 5.21
C SER A 225 10.64 -6.44 6.16
N LYS A 226 10.90 -7.51 6.93
CA LYS A 226 12.07 -7.59 7.83
C LYS A 226 13.35 -8.08 7.16
N ASN A 227 13.23 -8.83 6.06
CA ASN A 227 14.34 -9.41 5.30
C ASN A 227 14.88 -8.44 4.24
#